data_AF-A0A7K3Y618-F1
#
_entry.id   AF-A0A7K3Y618-F1
#
_cell.length_a   1.000
_cell.length_b   1.000
_cell.length_c   1.000
_cell.angle_alpha   90.00
_cell.angle_beta   90.00
_cell.angle_gamma   90.00
#
_symmetry.space_group_name_H-M   'P 1'
#
loop_
_entity.id
_entity.type
_entity.pdbx_description
1 polymer ?
#
loop_
_entity_poly.entity_id
_entity_poly.type
_entity_poly.pdbx_seq_one_letter_code
_entity_poly.pdbx_strand_id
1 'polypeptide(L)' 'VYVDGLGWVELGGAGIFRQEVTAPLGIEHPVLAWGLGISRVAMLRLGLRDLRHLYRSDVEWIRETPIYSGRR' A
#
# COMPACT_ATOMS: atom_id res chain seq x y z
N VAL A 1 -2.72 -11.10 -0.21
CA VAL A 1 -3.99 -10.99 -0.96
C VAL A 1 -3.92 -11.85 -2.20
N TYR A 2 -5.01 -12.53 -2.57
CA TYR A 2 -5.04 -13.33 -3.79
C TYR A 2 -5.46 -12.44 -4.97
N VAL A 3 -4.69 -12.49 -6.05
CA VAL A 3 -4.95 -11.73 -7.28
C VAL A 3 -5.06 -12.72 -8.43
N ASP A 4 -6.19 -12.71 -9.12
CA ASP A 4 -6.40 -13.61 -10.25
C ASP A 4 -5.35 -13.37 -11.34
N GLY A 5 -4.70 -14.45 -11.80
CA GLY A 5 -3.57 -14.42 -12.73
C GLY A 5 -2.19 -14.10 -12.12
N LEU A 6 -2.09 -13.62 -10.88
CA LEU A 6 -0.80 -13.32 -10.19
C LEU A 6 -0.57 -14.18 -8.93
N GLY A 7 -1.60 -14.82 -8.40
CA GLY A 7 -1.52 -15.67 -7.21
C GLY A 7 -1.51 -14.89 -5.89
N TRP A 8 -0.84 -15.42 -4.86
CA TRP A 8 -0.71 -14.75 -3.57
C TRP A 8 0.32 -13.64 -3.63
N VAL A 9 -0.13 -12.41 -3.41
CA VAL A 9 0.71 -11.20 -3.42
C VAL A 9 0.74 -10.59 -2.02
N GLU A 10 1.92 -10.15 -1.59
CA GLU A 10 2.11 -9.42 -0.34
C GLU A 10 1.39 -8.05 -0.41
N LEU A 11 0.54 -7.77 0.59
CA LEU A 11 -0.15 -6.48 0.69
C LEU A 11 0.63 -5.47 1.54
N GLY A 12 1.33 -5.97 2.55
CA GLY A 12 2.25 -5.22 3.39
C GLY A 12 2.69 -6.04 4.59
N GLY A 13 3.63 -5.47 5.33
CA GLY A 13 4.22 -6.08 6.51
C GLY A 13 3.62 -5.50 7.79
N ALA A 14 3.59 -6.32 8.83
CA ALA A 14 3.27 -5.89 10.18
C ALA A 14 4.22 -6.58 11.17
N GLY A 15 4.44 -5.96 12.32
CA GLY A 15 5.31 -6.53 13.34
C GLY A 15 5.31 -5.72 14.62
N ILE A 16 5.74 -6.38 15.70
CA ILE A 16 5.99 -5.75 16.99
C ILE A 16 7.46 -5.32 17.02
N PHE A 17 7.71 -4.10 17.47
CA PHE A 17 9.07 -3.58 17.60
C PHE A 17 9.80 -4.34 18.69
N ARG A 18 11.05 -4.70 18.39
CA ARG A 18 11.95 -5.25 19.38
C ARG A 18 12.39 -4.15 20.35
N GLN A 19 12.74 -4.56 21.58
CA GLN A 19 13.12 -3.63 22.63
C GLN A 19 14.34 -2.78 22.25
N GLU A 20 15.27 -3.28 21.43
CA GLU A 20 16.45 -2.52 21.00
C GLU A 20 16.09 -1.29 20.14
N VAL A 21 14.90 -1.28 19.52
CA VAL A 21 14.40 -0.15 18.73
C VAL A 21 13.69 0.88 19.62
N THR A 22 13.00 0.44 20.67
CA THR A 22 12.16 1.30 21.52
C THR A 22 12.89 1.86 22.74
N ALA A 23 13.85 1.11 23.30
CA ALA A 23 14.55 1.48 24.53
C ALA A 23 15.34 2.80 24.43
N PRO A 24 16.05 3.13 23.32
CA PRO A 24 16.73 4.42 23.18
C PRO A 24 15.80 5.64 23.20
N LEU A 25 14.51 5.42 22.93
CA LEU A 25 13.47 6.46 22.93
C LEU A 25 12.71 6.51 24.27
N GLY A 26 13.10 5.72 25.28
CA GLY A 26 12.43 5.65 26.58
C GLY A 26 11.04 4.99 26.52
N ILE A 27 10.75 4.22 25.48
CA ILE A 27 9.46 3.54 25.31
C ILE A 27 9.53 2.16 25.98
N GLU A 28 8.78 1.98 27.06
CA GLU A 28 8.74 0.74 27.86
C GLU A 28 7.61 -0.22 27.45
N HIS A 29 6.72 0.20 26.56
CA HIS A 29 5.57 -0.60 26.13
C HIS A 29 5.81 -1.29 24.77
N PRO A 30 5.24 -2.48 24.53
CA PRO A 30 5.27 -3.10 23.21
C PRO A 30 4.58 -2.23 22.16
N VAL A 31 5.26 -1.98 21.04
CA VAL A 31 4.74 -1.17 19.94
C VAL A 31 4.46 -2.07 18.73
N LEU A 32 3.23 -2.06 18.25
CA LEU A 32 2.83 -2.68 16.99
C LEU A 32 2.91 -1.64 15.87
N ALA A 33 3.49 -2.02 14.74
CA ALA A 33 3.46 -1.22 13.53
C ALA A 33 3.11 -2.07 12.32
N TRP A 34 2.56 -1.42 11.30
CA TRP A 34 2.31 -2.01 9.99
C TRP A 34 2.60 -1.00 8.89
N GLY A 35 2.92 -1.51 7.71
CA GLY A 35 3.21 -0.70 6.53
C GLY A 35 2.58 -1.33 5.30
N LEU A 36 1.84 -0.53 4.54
CA LEU A 36 1.21 -0.93 3.29
C LEU A 36 1.81 -0.10 2.15
N GLY A 37 2.12 -0.75 1.03
CA GLY A 37 2.55 -0.05 -0.17
C GLY A 37 1.33 0.57 -0.86
N ILE A 38 1.16 1.89 -0.76
CA ILE A 38 0.02 2.60 -1.40
C ILE A 38 -0.08 2.28 -2.89
N SER A 39 1.06 2.14 -3.57
CA SER A 39 1.12 1.86 -4.99
C SER A 39 0.61 0.45 -5.32
N ARG A 40 0.84 -0.55 -4.45
CA ARG A 40 0.27 -1.90 -4.60
C ARG A 40 -1.25 -1.88 -4.40
N VAL A 41 -1.72 -1.17 -3.39
CA VAL A 41 -3.17 -1.00 -3.16
C VAL A 41 -3.83 -0.31 -4.35
N ALA A 42 -3.20 0.74 -4.90
CA ALA A 42 -3.67 1.44 -6.08
C ALA A 42 -3.71 0.53 -7.32
N MET A 43 -2.67 -0.27 -7.56
CA MET A 43 -2.66 -1.23 -8.67
C MET A 43 -3.83 -2.23 -8.58
N LEU A 44 -4.07 -2.81 -7.39
CA LEU A 44 -5.18 -3.72 -7.18
C LEU A 44 -6.53 -3.05 -7.42
N ARG A 45 -6.68 -1.81 -6.94
CA ARG A 45 -7.93 -1.04 -7.05
C ARG A 45 -8.22 -0.58 -8.48
N LEU A 46 -7.18 -0.27 -9.25
CA LEU A 46 -7.26 0.22 -10.63
C LEU A 46 -7.11 -0.90 -11.67
N GLY A 47 -6.90 -2.16 -11.24
CA GLY A 47 -6.70 -3.29 -12.14
C GLY A 47 -5.39 -3.21 -12.95
N LEU A 48 -4.40 -2.44 -12.48
CA LEU A 48 -3.13 -2.28 -13.18
C LEU A 48 -2.27 -3.53 -12.96
N ARG A 49 -1.79 -4.11 -14.07
CA ARG A 49 -0.87 -5.26 -14.06
C ARG A 49 0.59 -4.85 -13.86
N ASP A 50 0.91 -3.58 -14.12
CA ASP A 50 2.26 -3.04 -14.03
C ASP A 50 2.26 -1.69 -13.31
N LEU A 51 3.10 -1.59 -12.29
CA LEU A 51 3.23 -0.43 -11.41
C LEU A 51 3.67 0.83 -12.16
N ARG A 52 4.42 0.67 -13.26
CA ARG A 52 4.97 1.79 -14.04
C ARG A 52 3.87 2.65 -14.65
N HIS A 53 2.68 2.09 -14.91
CA HIS A 53 1.54 2.86 -15.38
C HIS A 53 1.06 3.90 -14.35
N LEU A 54 1.19 3.60 -13.05
CA LEU A 54 0.82 4.52 -11.99
C LEU A 54 1.79 5.71 -11.88
N TYR A 55 3.06 5.51 -12.21
CA TYR A 55 4.11 6.54 -12.12
C TYR A 55 4.39 7.25 -13.46
N ARG A 56 3.69 6.87 -14.52
CA ARG A 56 3.78 7.56 -15.80
C ARG A 56 2.96 8.85 -15.72
N SER A 57 3.54 9.95 -16.17
CA SER A 57 2.85 11.25 -16.29
C SER A 57 1.93 11.30 -17.52
N ASP A 58 0.95 10.40 -17.59
CA ASP A 58 -0.04 10.37 -18.66
C ASP A 58 -1.25 11.25 -18.30
N VAL A 59 -1.30 12.45 -18.87
CA VAL A 59 -2.33 13.46 -18.54
C VAL A 59 -3.71 13.07 -19.05
N GLU A 60 -3.78 12.37 -20.19
CA GLU A 60 -5.06 11.92 -20.75
C GLU A 60 -5.67 10.85 -19.86
N TRP A 61 -4.87 9.87 -19.44
CA TRP A 61 -5.30 8.85 -18.49
C TRP A 61 -5.84 9.45 -17.18
N ILE A 62 -5.19 10.49 -16.63
CA ILE A 62 -5.66 11.18 -15.42
C ILE A 62 -7.03 11.83 -15.64
N ARG A 63 -7.26 12.43 -16.81
CA ARG A 63 -8.54 13.09 -17.14
C ARG A 63 -9.67 12.09 -17.34
N GLU A 64 -9.37 10.93 -17.90
CA GLU A 64 -10.33 9.84 -18.12
C GLU A 64 -10.58 9.02 -16.84
N THR A 65 -9.66 9.05 -15.89
CA THR A 65 -9.79 8.33 -14.62
C THR A 65 -10.96 8.93 -13.82
N PRO A 66 -11.98 8.13 -13.48
CA PRO A 66 -13.15 8.63 -12.78
C PRO A 66 -12.77 9.13 -11.39
N ILE A 67 -13.23 10.34 -11.06
CA ILE A 67 -13.11 10.89 -9.71
C ILE A 67 -13.96 10.04 -8.78
N TYR A 68 -13.35 9.53 -7.71
CA TYR A 68 -14.08 8.81 -6.68
C TYR A 68 -14.91 9.80 -5.85
N SER A 69 -16.16 10.04 -6.27
CA SER A 69 -17.17 10.71 -5.44
C SER A 69 -17.77 9.68 -4.48
N GLY A 70 -17.14 9.53 -3.31
CA GLY A 70 -17.67 8.67 -2.26
C GLY A 70 -19.11 9.07 -1.92
N ARG A 71 -20.08 8.25 -2.28
CA ARG A 71 -21.35 8.21 -1.53
C ARG A 71 -20.98 7.66 -0.15
N ARG A 72 -21.20 8.47 0.88
CA ARG A 72 -21.21 8.02 2.29
C ARG A 72 -22.19 6.86 2.45
#